data_AF-A0A962DGQ6-F1
#
_entry.id   AF-A0A962DGQ6-F1
#
_cell.length_a   1.000
_cell.length_b   1.000
_cell.length_c   1.000
_cell.angle_alpha   90.00
_cell.angle_beta   90.00
_cell.angle_gamma   90.00
#
_symmetry.space_group_name_H-M   'P 1'
#
loop_
_entity.id
_entity.type
_entity.pdbx_description
1 polymer ?
#
loop_
_entity_poly.entity_id
_entity_poly.type
_entity_poly.pdbx_seq_one_letter_code
_entity_poly.pdbx_strand_id
1 'polypeptide(L)' 'FLKQFSKLSPSNLEKTESLEQLRAMSYGYKIIAKQALQTMPHGIDTKEDVSRFEKMLLTTL' A
#
# COMPACT_ATOMS: atom_id res chain seq x y z
N PHE A 1 -6.62 -10.77 11.45
CA PHE A 1 -5.26 -10.53 10.91
C PHE A 1 -4.68 -9.20 11.38
N LEU A 2 -5.17 -8.03 10.91
CA LEU A 2 -4.53 -6.72 11.17
C LEU A 2 -4.26 -6.41 12.66
N LYS A 3 -5.21 -6.68 13.56
CA LYS A 3 -5.02 -6.52 15.02
C LYS A 3 -3.91 -7.39 15.63
N GLN A 4 -3.60 -8.53 15.01
CA GLN A 4 -2.50 -9.40 15.43
C GLN A 4 -1.19 -9.02 14.72
N PHE A 5 -1.27 -8.68 13.44
CA PHE A 5 -0.15 -8.17 12.66
C PHE A 5 0.50 -6.94 13.32
N SER A 6 -0.31 -6.01 13.81
CA SER A 6 0.16 -4.80 14.50
C SER A 6 0.89 -5.07 15.83
N LYS A 7 0.82 -6.30 16.35
CA LYS A 7 1.52 -6.71 17.57
C LYS A 7 2.79 -7.51 17.30
N LEU A 8 3.04 -7.87 16.05
CA LEU A 8 4.24 -8.62 15.67
C LEU A 8 5.46 -7.70 15.73
N SER A 9 6.58 -8.22 16.22
CA SER A 9 7.83 -7.49 16.16
C SER A 9 8.33 -7.37 14.72
N PRO A 10 9.03 -6.28 14.37
CA PRO A 10 9.61 -6.15 13.05
C PRO A 10 10.60 -7.27 12.73
N SER A 11 10.48 -7.84 11.54
CA SER A 11 11.40 -8.90 11.08
C SER A 11 12.75 -8.31 10.65
N ASN A 12 13.79 -9.13 10.57
CA ASN A 12 15.10 -8.68 10.06
C ASN A 12 14.96 -8.15 8.62
N LEU A 13 14.22 -8.87 7.76
CA LEU A 13 14.01 -8.47 6.37
C LEU A 13 13.21 -7.17 6.24
N GLU A 14 12.19 -6.95 7.07
CA GLU A 14 11.48 -5.67 7.12
C GLU A 14 12.43 -4.51 7.44
N LYS A 15 13.35 -4.67 8.39
CA LYS A 15 14.31 -3.61 8.75
C LYS A 15 15.33 -3.35 7.64
N THR A 16 15.79 -4.41 6.98
CA THR A 16 16.76 -4.30 5.89
C THR A 16 16.16 -3.64 4.66
N GLU A 17 14.92 -4.01 4.28
CA GLU A 17 14.28 -3.54 3.05
C GLU A 17 13.32 -2.36 3.27
N SER A 18 13.01 -2.04 4.52
CA SER A 18 11.96 -1.08 4.90
C SER A 18 10.57 -1.46 4.38
N LEU A 19 10.23 -2.76 4.39
CA LEU A 19 9.00 -3.33 3.80
C LEU A 19 8.18 -4.16 4.80
N GLU A 20 7.02 -3.65 5.24
CA GLU A 20 6.18 -4.30 6.27
C GLU A 20 5.58 -5.64 5.85
N GLN A 21 5.34 -5.87 4.55
CA GLN A 21 4.83 -7.14 4.05
C GLN A 21 5.77 -8.32 4.37
N LEU A 22 7.08 -8.04 4.52
CA LEU A 22 8.07 -9.05 4.89
C LEU A 22 7.89 -9.50 6.35
N ARG A 23 7.35 -8.64 7.23
CA ARG A 23 6.92 -9.04 8.58
C ARG A 23 5.84 -10.10 8.52
N ALA A 24 4.82 -9.89 7.70
CA ALA A 24 3.72 -10.83 7.56
C ALA A 24 4.24 -12.19 7.07
N MET A 25 5.08 -12.18 6.03
CA MET A 25 5.66 -13.41 5.47
C MET A 25 6.57 -14.13 6.47
N SER A 26 7.37 -13.41 7.26
CA SER A 26 8.27 -13.99 8.27
C SER A 26 7.54 -14.73 9.40
N TYR A 27 6.32 -14.29 9.74
CA TYR A 27 5.45 -14.95 10.73
C TYR A 27 4.50 -15.99 10.11
N GLY A 28 4.76 -16.41 8.86
CA GLY A 28 4.02 -17.49 8.19
C GLY A 28 2.69 -17.08 7.56
N TYR A 29 2.36 -15.78 7.52
CA TYR A 29 1.18 -15.31 6.80
C TYR A 29 1.42 -15.32 5.29
N LYS A 30 0.41 -15.74 4.53
CA LYS A 30 0.45 -15.76 3.07
C LYS A 30 -0.09 -14.45 2.50
N ILE A 31 0.62 -13.88 1.53
CA ILE A 31 0.16 -12.72 0.75
C ILE A 31 -0.21 -13.24 -0.64
N ILE A 32 -1.43 -12.94 -1.07
CA ILE A 32 -1.92 -13.31 -2.39
C ILE A 32 -1.78 -12.08 -3.29
N ALA A 33 -1.06 -12.25 -4.40
CA ALA A 33 -0.95 -11.23 -5.45
C ALA A 33 -1.62 -11.72 -6.74
N LYS A 34 -2.31 -10.82 -7.44
CA LYS A 34 -2.89 -11.05 -8.77
C LYS A 34 -2.58 -9.85 -9.65
N GLN A 35 -2.62 -10.06 -10.96
CA GLN A 35 -2.48 -8.97 -11.92
C GLN A 35 -3.64 -7.97 -11.77
N ALA A 36 -3.31 -6.69 -11.78
CA ALA A 36 -4.30 -5.62 -11.77
C ALA A 36 -5.08 -5.60 -13.09
N LEU A 37 -6.39 -5.36 -13.02
CA LEU A 37 -7.24 -5.26 -14.22
C LEU A 37 -6.98 -3.99 -15.04
N GLN A 38 -6.44 -2.97 -14.39
CA GLN A 38 -6.07 -1.69 -14.98
C GLN A 38 -4.84 -1.13 -14.25
N THR A 39 -4.16 -0.17 -14.88
CA THR A 39 -3.05 0.54 -14.25
C THR A 39 -3.54 1.30 -13.01
N MET A 40 -2.77 1.22 -11.93
CA MET A 40 -3.02 2.01 -10.73
C MET A 40 -2.86 3.51 -11.05
N PRO A 41 -3.80 4.37 -10.65
CA PRO A 41 -3.64 5.80 -10.82
C PRO A 41 -2.49 6.31 -9.93
N HIS A 42 -1.96 7.47 -10.29
CA HIS A 42 -0.99 8.18 -9.45
C HIS A 42 -1.60 8.54 -8.09
N GLY A 43 -0.81 8.46 -7.02
CA GLY A 43 -1.22 8.83 -5.66
C GLY A 43 -1.52 10.33 -5.51
N ILE A 44 -2.02 10.72 -4.35
CA ILE A 44 -2.18 12.14 -3.99
C ILE A 44 -1.22 12.42 -2.84
N ASP A 45 -0.05 12.96 -3.17
CA ASP A 45 1.02 13.21 -2.19
C ASP A 45 1.35 14.72 -2.08
N THR A 46 0.91 15.53 -3.04
CA THR A 46 1.16 16.97 -3.10
C THR A 46 -0.15 17.78 -3.20
N LYS A 47 -0.08 19.09 -2.97
CA LYS A 47 -1.24 19.99 -3.13
C LYS A 47 -1.68 20.06 -4.59
N GLU A 48 -0.73 19.91 -5.50
CA GLU A 48 -0.95 19.87 -6.94
C GLU A 48 -1.72 18.61 -7.33
N ASP A 49 -1.46 17.46 -6.68
CA ASP A 49 -2.23 16.23 -6.90
C ASP A 49 -3.68 16.38 -6.46
N VAL A 50 -3.93 17.04 -5.33
CA VAL A 50 -5.30 17.37 -4.88
C VAL A 50 -6.00 18.22 -5.94
N SER A 51 -5.36 19.31 -6.37
CA SER A 51 -5.93 20.20 -7.39
C SER A 51 -6.21 19.48 -8.70
N ARG A 52 -5.34 18.54 -9.11
CA ARG A 52 -5.53 17.71 -10.30
C ARG A 52 -6.70 16.76 -10.12
N PHE A 53 -6.78 16.09 -8.98
CA PHE A 53 -7.88 15.17 -8.65
C PHE A 53 -9.23 15.88 -8.60
N GLU A 54 -9.31 17.06 -7.97
CA GLU A 54 -10.53 17.87 -7.93
C GLU A 54 -11.01 18.28 -9.33
N LYS A 55 -10.10 18.68 -10.23
CA LYS A 55 -10.43 18.95 -11.64
C LYS A 55 -10.98 17.71 -12.34
N MET A 56 -10.39 16.54 -12.11
CA MET A 56 -10.89 15.28 -12.69
C MET A 56 -12.33 14.98 -12.24
N LEU A 57 -12.64 15.19 -10.96
CA LEU A 57 -14.01 15.00 -10.44
C LEU A 57 -15.05 15.88 -11.14
N LEU A 58 -14.69 17.12 -11.46
CA LEU A 58 -15.59 18.08 -12.13
C LEU A 58 -15.76 17.80 -13.64
N THR A 59 -14.83 17.08 -14.26
CA THR A 59 -14.86 16.79 -15.71
C THR A 59 -15.48 15.42 -16.02
N THR A 60 -15.69 14.58 -15.00
CA THR A 60 -16.19 13.20 -15.14
C THR A 60 -17.68 13.09 -14.77
N LEU A 61 -18.31 14.20 -14.36
CA LEU A 61 -19.78 14.36 -14.24
C LEU A 61 -20.32 15.02 -15.51
#